data_AF-A0A852TX64-F1
#
_entry.id   AF-A0A852TX64-F1
#
_cell.length_a   1.000
_cell.length_b   1.000
_cell.length_c   1.000
_cell.angle_alpha   90.00
_cell.angle_beta   90.00
_cell.angle_gamma   90.00
#
_symmetry.space_group_name_H-M   'P 1'
#
loop_
_entity.id
_entity.type
_entity.pdbx_description
1 polymer ?
#
loop_
_entity_poly.entity_id
_entity_poly.type
_entity_poly.pdbx_seq_one_letter_code
_entity_poly.pdbx_strand_id
1 'polypeptide(L)'
;MNAVPGYHLSPSDDVRRLRADFPDYLICELHDEHGRPRFTATRTAPAVSGAAELIIAPEAEALRARLAVQPTTPRLPNRGGERS
;
A
#
# COMPACT_ATOMS: atom_id res chain seq x y z
N MET A 1 -15.11 25.86 21.15
CA MET A 1 -14.26 24.72 21.51
C MET A 1 -13.72 24.13 20.21
N ASN A 2 -12.46 24.39 19.89
CA ASN A 2 -11.80 23.77 18.74
C ASN A 2 -11.43 22.34 19.16
N ALA A 3 -12.14 21.35 18.63
CA ALA A 3 -11.79 19.95 18.83
C ALA A 3 -10.40 19.72 18.24
N VAL A 4 -9.44 19.27 19.06
CA VAL A 4 -8.17 18.75 18.54
C VAL A 4 -8.55 17.50 17.74
N PRO A 5 -8.33 17.46 16.41
CA PRO A 5 -8.64 16.28 15.64
C PRO A 5 -7.76 15.15 16.18
N GLY A 6 -8.37 14.16 16.82
CA GLY A 6 -7.66 13.02 17.38
C GLY A 6 -6.95 12.24 16.28
N TYR A 7 -5.79 11.65 16.58
CA TYR A 7 -5.09 10.78 15.64
C TYR A 7 -5.91 9.52 15.41
N HIS A 8 -6.28 9.25 14.16
CA HIS A 8 -6.97 8.02 13.79
C HIS A 8 -5.96 6.85 13.80
N LEU A 9 -5.91 6.11 14.92
CA LEU A 9 -4.97 4.99 15.09
C LEU A 9 -5.39 3.73 14.30
N SER A 10 -6.61 3.70 13.78
CA SER A 10 -7.14 2.60 12.97
C SER A 10 -7.12 2.96 11.48
N PRO A 11 -6.73 2.03 10.60
CA PRO A 11 -6.84 2.23 9.16
C PRO A 11 -8.33 2.37 8.77
N SER A 12 -8.59 3.20 7.76
CA SER A 12 -9.91 3.34 7.14
C SER A 12 -10.39 2.01 6.56
N ASP A 13 -11.71 1.89 6.37
CA ASP A 13 -12.29 0.69 5.76
C ASP A 13 -11.79 0.46 4.33
N ASP A 14 -11.48 1.53 3.60
CA ASP A 14 -10.90 1.45 2.27
C ASP A 14 -9.49 0.84 2.31
N VAL A 15 -8.63 1.29 3.23
CA VAL A 15 -7.30 0.69 3.42
C VAL A 15 -7.42 -0.78 3.83
N ARG A 16 -8.38 -1.13 4.69
CA ARG A 16 -8.60 -2.53 5.10
C ARG A 16 -8.96 -3.41 3.90
N ARG A 17 -9.90 -2.97 3.06
CA ARG A 17 -10.32 -3.70 1.84
C ARG A 17 -9.17 -3.84 0.85
N LEU A 18 -8.47 -2.74 0.57
CA LEU A 18 -7.31 -2.76 -0.34
C LEU A 18 -6.23 -3.74 0.12
N ARG A 19 -5.94 -3.81 1.42
CA ARG A 19 -4.96 -4.76 1.97
C ARG A 19 -5.43 -6.22 1.85
N ALA A 20 -6.73 -6.47 1.95
CA ALA A 20 -7.29 -7.81 1.74
C ALA A 20 -7.21 -8.23 0.27
N ASP A 21 -7.50 -7.29 -0.65
CA ASP A 21 -7.49 -7.54 -2.10
C ASP A 21 -6.06 -7.66 -2.67
N PHE A 22 -5.07 -6.96 -2.08
CA PHE A 22 -3.70 -6.89 -2.57
C PHE A 22 -2.66 -7.17 -1.47
N PRO A 23 -2.56 -8.42 -0.97
CA PRO A 23 -1.71 -8.76 0.17
C PRO A 23 -0.21 -8.62 -0.09
N ASP A 24 0.22 -8.57 -1.35
CA ASP A 24 1.62 -8.36 -1.73
C ASP A 24 2.07 -6.90 -1.61
N TYR A 25 1.16 -5.98 -1.30
CA TYR A 25 1.42 -4.54 -1.20
C TYR A 25 1.29 -4.03 0.23
N LEU A 26 2.23 -3.18 0.63
CA LEU A 26 2.11 -2.29 1.77
C LEU A 26 1.26 -1.10 1.33
N ILE A 27 0.03 -1.01 1.85
CA ILE A 27 -0.93 0.03 1.48
C ILE A 27 -1.18 0.97 2.65
N CYS A 28 -1.06 2.27 2.41
CA CYS A 28 -1.24 3.34 3.39
C CYS A 28 -2.15 4.45 2.86
N GLU A 29 -2.77 5.17 3.80
CA GLU A 29 -3.51 6.41 3.53
C GLU A 29 -2.76 7.55 4.22
N LEU A 30 -2.37 8.55 3.43
CA LEU A 30 -1.66 9.74 3.87
C LEU A 30 -2.54 10.95 3.59
N HIS A 31 -2.53 11.94 4.47
CA HIS A 31 -3.28 13.18 4.27
C HIS A 31 -2.31 14.29 3.84
N ASP A 32 -2.69 15.06 2.83
CA ASP A 32 -1.94 16.26 2.45
C ASP A 32 -2.14 17.42 3.43
N GLU A 33 -1.51 18.56 3.16
CA GLU A 33 -1.60 19.77 4.00
C GLU A 33 -3.02 20.33 4.12
N HIS A 34 -3.92 19.96 3.21
CA HIS A 34 -5.33 20.35 3.21
C HIS A 34 -6.23 19.27 3.82
N GLY A 35 -5.64 18.19 4.38
CA GLY A 35 -6.39 17.07 4.95
C GLY A 35 -7.06 16.18 3.91
N ARG A 36 -6.62 16.20 2.64
CA ARG A 36 -7.17 15.30 1.61
C ARG A 36 -6.42 13.97 1.62
N PRO A 37 -7.13 12.82 1.59
CA PRO A 37 -6.48 11.53 1.58
C PRO A 37 -5.76 11.29 0.24
N ARG A 38 -4.64 10.59 0.33
CA ARG A 38 -3.88 10.01 -0.78
C ARG A 38 -3.52 8.58 -0.39
N PHE A 39 -3.86 7.65 -1.26
CA PHE A 39 -3.59 6.24 -1.07
C PHE A 39 -2.28 5.88 -1.73
N THR A 40 -1.41 5.19 -1.00
CA THR A 40 -0.11 4.74 -1.49
C THR A 40 0.01 3.23 -1.39
N ALA A 41 0.71 2.62 -2.35
CA ALA A 41 1.02 1.20 -2.35
C ALA A 41 2.47 0.98 -2.78
N THR A 42 3.17 0.12 -2.04
CA THR A 42 4.53 -0.33 -2.36
C THR A 42 4.58 -1.84 -2.25
N ARG A 43 5.27 -2.54 -3.17
CA ARG A 43 5.42 -4.01 -3.07
C ARG A 43 6.24 -4.39 -1.83
N THR A 44 5.79 -5.44 -1.14
CA THR A 44 6.45 -6.01 0.05
C THR A 44 7.72 -6.80 -0.29
N ALA A 45 7.76 -7.43 -1.45
CA ALA A 45 8.91 -8.18 -1.95
C ALA A 45 9.58 -7.41 -3.09
N PRO A 46 10.93 -7.39 -3.16
CA PRO A 46 11.61 -6.85 -4.32
C PRO A 46 11.20 -7.67 -5.55
N ALA A 47 10.69 -6.98 -6.58
CA ALA A 47 10.50 -7.59 -7.88
C ALA A 47 11.85 -8.14 -8.38
N VAL A 48 11.84 -9.16 -9.24
CA VAL A 48 13.07 -9.70 -9.87
C VAL A 48 13.90 -8.60 -10.55
N SER A 49 13.27 -7.51 -10.99
CA SER A 49 13.92 -6.33 -11.57
C SER A 49 14.48 -5.32 -10.56
N GLY A 50 14.32 -5.53 -9.25
CA GLY A 50 14.88 -4.69 -8.19
C GLY A 50 14.25 -3.30 -8.03
N ALA A 51 13.26 -2.93 -8.85
CA ALA A 51 12.61 -1.63 -8.75
C ALA A 51 11.53 -1.66 -7.65
N ALA A 52 11.75 -0.88 -6.58
CA ALA A 52 10.70 -0.56 -5.63
C ALA A 52 9.72 0.40 -6.30
N GLU A 53 8.53 -0.08 -6.65
CA GLU A 53 7.49 0.74 -7.27
C GLU A 53 6.60 1.35 -6.18
N LEU A 54 6.56 2.69 -6.12
CA LEU A 54 5.62 3.45 -5.30
C LEU A 54 4.47 3.92 -6.17
N ILE A 55 3.28 3.39 -5.94
CA ILE A 55 2.06 3.79 -6.63
C ILE A 55 1.28 4.71 -5.70
N ILE A 56 0.86 5.88 -6.22
CA ILE A 56 0.09 6.88 -5.46
C ILE A 56 -1.21 7.15 -6.22
N ALA A 57 -2.33 7.23 -5.53
CA ALA A 57 -3.61 7.61 -6.11
C ALA A 57 -4.39 8.55 -5.17
N PRO A 58 -5.21 9.46 -5.70
CA PRO A 58 -6.03 10.36 -4.88
C PRO A 58 -7.21 9.63 -4.21
N GLU A 59 -7.60 8.47 -4.72
CA GLU A 59 -8.79 7.73 -4.28
C GLU A 59 -8.49 6.23 -4.20
N ALA A 60 -9.19 5.53 -3.32
CA ALA A 60 -9.03 4.09 -3.12
C ALA A 60 -9.33 3.29 -4.40
N GLU A 61 -10.38 3.65 -5.14
CA GLU A 61 -10.76 2.97 -6.38
C GLU A 61 -9.73 3.20 -7.50
N ALA A 62 -9.17 4.42 -7.57
CA ALA A 62 -8.08 4.71 -8.48
C ALA A 62 -6.81 3.89 -8.14
N LEU A 63 -6.53 3.68 -6.85
CA LEU A 63 -5.45 2.79 -6.44
C LEU A 63 -5.75 1.34 -6.83
N ARG A 64 -6.97 0.85 -6.57
CA ARG A 64 -7.42 -0.50 -6.94
C ARG A 64 -7.24 -0.76 -8.42
N ALA A 65 -7.74 0.13 -9.27
CA ALA A 65 -7.63 0.01 -10.72
C ALA A 65 -6.17 -0.06 -11.18
N ARG A 66 -5.29 0.74 -10.56
CA ARG A 66 -3.85 0.71 -10.84
C ARG A 66 -3.20 -0.60 -10.41
N LEU A 67 -3.55 -1.12 -9.24
CA LEU A 67 -3.02 -2.39 -8.73
C LEU A 67 -3.51 -3.59 -9.55
N ALA A 68 -4.75 -3.56 -10.04
CA ALA A 68 -5.34 -4.65 -10.82
C ALA A 68 -4.64 -4.90 -12.17
N VAL A 69 -3.98 -3.89 -12.73
CA VAL A 69 -3.23 -4.01 -14.00
C VAL A 69 -1.74 -4.27 -13.78
N GLN A 70 -1.27 -4.29 -12.53
CA GLN A 70 0.13 -4.58 -12.23
C GLN A 70 0.41 -6.07 -12.48
N PRO A 71 1.53 -6.41 -13.12
CA PRO A 71 1.87 -7.80 -13.34
C PRO A 71 2.05 -8.50 -11.99
N THR A 72 1.42 -9.66 -11.82
CA THR A 72 1.71 -10.56 -10.69
C THR A 72 3.14 -11.08 -10.88
N THR A 73 4.12 -10.39 -10.29
CA THR A 73 5.50 -10.82 -10.37
C THR A 73 5.65 -12.05 -9.49
N PRO A 74 6.16 -13.18 -10.01
CA PRO A 74 6.42 -14.34 -9.18
C PRO A 74 7.36 -13.93 -8.04
N ARG A 75 6.91 -14.18 -6.82
CA ARG A 75 7.67 -13.91 -5.60
C ARG A 75 8.99 -14.67 -5.68
N LEU A 76 10.11 -13.99 -5.50
CA LEU A 76 11.39 -14.66 -5.35
C LEU A 76 11.28 -15.64 -4.17
N PRO A 77 11.66 -16.91 -4.32
CA PRO A 77 11.73 -17.82 -3.19
C PRO A 77 12.62 -17.17 -2.14
N ASN A 78 12.13 -17.13 -0.91
CA ASN A 78 12.86 -16.54 0.20
C ASN A 78 14.21 -17.26 0.27
N ARG A 79 15.31 -16.61 -0.10
CA ARG A 79 16.68 -17.12 0.17
C ARG A 79 16.95 -16.95 1.67
N GLY A 80 16.10 -17.55 2.50
CA GLY A 80 16.41 -17.84 3.89
C GLY A 80 17.49 -18.91 3.85
N GLY A 81 18.74 -18.45 3.79
CA GLY A 81 19.91 -19.30 3.77
C GLY A 81 19.86 -20.28 4.93
N GLU A 82 19.92 -21.55 4.58
CA GLU A 82 20.51 -22.59 5.39
C GLU A 82 21.85 -22.07 5.91
N ARG A 83 21.93 -21.80 7.22
CA ARG A 83 23.19 -21.86 7.94
C ARG A 83 23.06 -22.99 8.95
N SER A 84 23.78 -24.06 8.59
CA SER A 84 24.41 -25.12 9.39
C SER A 84 24.07 -25.24 10.86
#